data_AF-A0A317HNQ5-F1
#
_entry.id   AF-A0A317HNQ5-F1
#
_cell.length_a   1.000
_cell.length_b   1.000
_cell.length_c   1.000
_cell.angle_alpha   90.00
_cell.angle_beta   90.00
_cell.angle_gamma   90.00
#
_symmetry.space_group_name_H-M   'P 1'
#
loop_
_entity.id
_entity.type
_entity.pdbx_description
1 polymer ?
#
loop_
_entity_poly.entity_id
_entity_poly.type
_entity_poly.pdbx_seq_one_letter_code
_entity_poly.pdbx_strand_id
1 'polypeptide(L)'
;MTREEKAVIVKISPNERGNPLGKVADAELHFTDGPLEGLKLIGFAIWEKRGGEAGFNVTFPARQYTVNGGRRSFALLRPIVDTSAQNKLREIILGAYQEFEDQQPPAVARDAAAESLDDRQ
;
A
#
# COMPACT_ATOMS: atom_id res chain seq x y z
N MET A 1 20.95 -21.08 3.52
CA MET A 1 20.38 -19.71 3.44
C MET A 1 18.85 -19.88 3.43
N THR A 2 18.26 -20.03 4.60
CA THR A 2 16.81 -20.19 4.76
C THR A 2 16.17 -18.85 4.49
N ARG A 3 15.39 -18.77 3.41
CA ARG A 3 14.45 -17.67 3.21
C ARG A 3 13.52 -17.72 4.42
N GLU A 4 13.51 -16.70 5.27
CA GLU A 4 12.45 -16.59 6.28
C GLU A 4 11.12 -16.70 5.54
N GLU A 5 10.34 -17.74 5.82
CA GLU A 5 8.98 -17.82 5.35
C GLU A 5 8.20 -16.70 6.04
N LYS A 6 8.05 -15.58 5.33
CA LYS A 6 7.20 -14.50 5.78
C LYS A 6 5.76 -15.04 5.79
N ALA A 7 5.14 -15.09 6.96
CA ALA A 7 3.71 -15.43 7.13
C ALA A 7 2.75 -14.50 6.37
N VAL A 8 3.28 -13.38 5.85
CA VAL A 8 2.56 -12.43 5.00
C VAL A 8 3.46 -11.97 3.86
N ILE A 9 2.94 -11.99 2.64
CA ILE A 9 3.52 -11.36 1.45
C ILE A 9 2.80 -10.03 1.20
N VAL A 10 3.55 -8.96 0.97
CA VAL A 10 2.98 -7.67 0.54
C VAL A 10 3.01 -7.57 -0.97
N LYS A 11 1.88 -7.22 -1.59
CA LYS A 11 1.80 -6.84 -3.00
C LYS A 11 1.53 -5.35 -3.10
N ILE A 12 2.32 -4.67 -3.92
CA ILE A 12 2.20 -3.22 -4.18
C ILE A 12 1.55 -3.04 -5.56
N SER A 13 0.62 -2.10 -5.65
CA SER A 13 0.03 -1.64 -6.91
C SER A 13 0.16 -0.13 -7.00
N PRO A 14 0.94 0.42 -7.95
CA PRO A 14 1.18 1.85 -8.04
C PRO A 14 -0.11 2.61 -8.40
N ASN A 15 -0.23 3.85 -7.92
CA ASN A 15 -1.35 4.73 -8.28
C ASN A 15 -1.08 5.42 -9.62
N GLU A 16 -1.25 4.69 -10.72
CA GLU A 16 -0.93 5.15 -12.08
C GLU A 16 -1.73 6.39 -12.52
N ARG A 17 -2.93 6.57 -11.98
CA ARG A 17 -3.83 7.67 -12.38
C ARG A 17 -3.66 8.93 -11.55
N GLY A 18 -2.78 8.93 -10.54
CA GLY A 18 -2.55 10.08 -9.65
C GLY A 18 -3.79 10.55 -8.87
N ASN A 19 -4.85 9.73 -8.84
CA ASN A 19 -6.13 10.07 -8.23
C ASN A 19 -6.56 8.95 -7.28
N PRO A 20 -6.67 9.21 -5.96
CA PRO A 20 -6.56 10.51 -5.28
C PRO A 20 -5.14 11.09 -5.25
N LEU A 21 -5.05 12.42 -5.25
CA LEU A 21 -3.78 13.17 -5.21
C LEU A 21 -2.99 12.84 -3.94
N GLY A 22 -1.69 12.58 -4.10
CA GLY A 22 -0.77 12.24 -3.01
C GLY A 22 -0.83 10.78 -2.56
N LYS A 23 -1.73 9.96 -3.11
CA LYS A 23 -1.63 8.50 -2.99
C LYS A 23 -0.63 8.01 -4.03
N VAL A 24 0.31 7.17 -3.61
CA VAL A 24 1.36 6.64 -4.49
C VAL A 24 1.16 5.18 -4.83
N ALA A 25 0.52 4.41 -3.94
CA ALA A 25 0.22 3.00 -4.19
C ALA A 25 -0.91 2.48 -3.29
N ASP A 26 -1.48 1.36 -3.70
CA ASP A 26 -2.22 0.43 -2.84
C ASP A 26 -1.30 -0.71 -2.40
N ALA A 27 -1.62 -1.29 -1.26
CA ALA A 27 -0.99 -2.52 -0.78
C ALA A 27 -2.03 -3.58 -0.40
N GLU A 28 -1.69 -4.83 -0.72
CA GLU A 28 -2.42 -6.02 -0.29
C GLU A 28 -1.53 -6.90 0.57
N LEU A 29 -2.10 -7.49 1.62
CA LEU A 29 -1.43 -8.48 2.46
C LEU A 29 -1.96 -9.87 2.10
N HIS A 30 -1.10 -10.74 1.60
CA HIS A 30 -1.42 -12.12 1.24
C HIS A 30 -0.92 -13.04 2.36
N PHE A 31 -1.83 -13.73 3.03
CA PHE A 31 -1.48 -14.61 4.14
C PHE A 31 -1.06 -15.98 3.62
N THR A 32 0.11 -16.44 4.04
CA THR A 32 0.75 -17.67 3.55
C THR A 32 0.79 -18.78 4.59
N ASP A 33 0.27 -18.51 5.79
CA ASP A 33 0.25 -19.45 6.92
C ASP A 33 -0.90 -19.09 7.89
N GLY A 34 -1.26 -20.03 8.74
CA GLY A 34 -2.25 -19.88 9.80
C GLY A 34 -3.72 -19.84 9.32
N PRO A 35 -4.67 -19.46 10.19
CA PRO A 35 -6.10 -19.53 9.88
C PRO A 35 -6.58 -18.64 8.72
N LEU A 36 -5.75 -17.71 8.26
CA LEU A 36 -6.04 -16.84 7.11
C LEU A 36 -5.30 -17.26 5.85
N GLU A 37 -4.56 -18.38 5.86
CA GLU A 37 -3.83 -18.89 4.71
C GLU A 37 -4.74 -18.96 3.46
N GLY A 38 -4.20 -18.51 2.33
CA GLY A 38 -4.93 -18.47 1.06
C GLY A 38 -5.87 -17.27 0.91
N LEU A 39 -5.97 -16.40 1.92
CA LEU A 39 -6.72 -15.15 1.87
C LEU A 39 -5.79 -13.95 1.67
N LYS A 40 -6.38 -12.84 1.22
CA LYS A 40 -5.73 -11.54 1.22
C LYS A 40 -6.56 -10.46 1.91
N LEU A 41 -5.90 -9.53 2.58
CA LEU A 41 -6.49 -8.31 3.10
C LEU A 41 -6.12 -7.13 2.20
N ILE A 42 -7.14 -6.44 1.71
CA ILE A 42 -7.04 -5.29 0.80
C ILE A 42 -7.46 -3.99 1.50
N GLY A 43 -7.14 -2.86 0.89
CA GLY A 43 -7.57 -1.53 1.34
C GLY A 43 -6.52 -0.77 2.15
N PHE A 44 -5.26 -1.23 2.13
CA PHE A 44 -4.14 -0.40 2.55
C PHE A 44 -3.77 0.55 1.41
N ALA A 45 -3.53 1.81 1.75
CA ALA A 45 -3.06 2.81 0.78
C ALA A 45 -1.85 3.55 1.34
N ILE A 46 -0.88 3.79 0.47
CA ILE A 46 0.37 4.49 0.76
C ILE A 46 0.25 5.90 0.19
N TRP A 47 0.59 6.88 1.04
CA TRP A 47 0.46 8.30 0.72
C TRP A 47 1.75 9.02 1.02
N GLU A 48 2.07 10.02 0.21
CA GLU A 48 3.09 11.01 0.56
C GLU A 48 2.69 11.73 1.85
N LYS A 49 3.68 11.97 2.72
CA LYS A 49 3.49 12.89 3.85
C LYS A 49 3.24 14.30 3.31
N ARG A 50 2.28 15.00 3.92
CA ARG A 50 1.98 16.40 3.60
C ARG A 50 2.92 17.33 4.38
N GLY A 51 3.28 18.48 3.79
CA GLY A 51 3.99 19.55 4.51
C GLY A 51 5.51 19.59 4.34
N GLY A 52 6.07 18.97 3.29
CA GLY A 52 7.49 19.06 2.96
C GLY A 52 8.41 18.15 3.77
N GLU A 53 7.87 17.38 4.71
CA GLU A 53 8.61 16.30 5.37
C GLU A 53 8.70 15.10 4.42
N ALA A 54 9.92 14.62 4.18
CA ALA A 54 10.15 13.46 3.34
C ALA A 54 9.52 12.18 3.95
N GLY A 55 8.95 11.33 3.08
CA GLY A 55 8.50 9.99 3.43
C GLY A 55 7.01 9.73 3.20
N PHE A 56 6.59 8.54 3.60
CA PHE A 56 5.27 8.00 3.31
C PHE A 56 4.50 7.65 4.58
N ASN A 57 3.18 7.59 4.47
CA ASN A 57 2.28 7.06 5.49
C ASN A 57 1.37 5.98 4.91
N VAL A 58 0.86 5.11 5.78
CA VAL A 58 -0.05 4.01 5.39
C VAL A 58 -1.39 4.19 6.09
N THR A 59 -2.46 4.29 5.30
CA THR A 59 -3.83 4.17 5.80
C THR A 59 -4.31 2.72 5.71
N PHE A 60 -5.11 2.32 6.70
CA PHE A 60 -5.58 0.95 6.85
C PHE A 60 -6.94 0.74 6.15
N PRO A 61 -7.32 -0.51 5.86
CA PRO A 61 -8.65 -0.83 5.36
C PRO A 61 -9.70 -0.20 6.28
N ALA A 62 -10.60 0.57 5.71
CA ALA A 62 -11.55 1.38 6.46
C ALA A 62 -12.92 1.37 5.81
N ARG A 63 -13.95 1.40 6.65
CA ARG A 63 -15.34 1.57 6.20
C ARG A 63 -15.76 3.01 6.43
N GLN A 64 -16.35 3.60 5.39
CA GLN A 64 -16.99 4.90 5.50
C GLN A 64 -18.44 4.75 5.94
N TYR A 65 -18.92 5.75 6.68
CA TYR A 65 -20.30 5.86 7.11
C TYR A 65 -20.68 7.33 7.24
N THR A 66 -21.98 7.61 7.26
CA THR A 66 -22.51 8.96 7.43
C THR A 66 -23.21 9.05 8.77
N VAL A 67 -22.93 10.10 9.53
CA VAL A 67 -23.62 10.41 10.78
C VAL A 67 -23.88 11.91 10.82
N ASN A 68 -25.13 12.31 11.09
CA ASN A 68 -25.56 13.72 11.11
C ASN A 68 -25.14 14.53 9.88
N GLY A 69 -25.23 13.93 8.68
CA GLY A 69 -24.83 14.56 7.42
C GLY A 69 -23.30 14.62 7.17
N GLY A 70 -22.46 14.23 8.13
CA GLY A 70 -21.01 14.19 7.98
C GLY A 70 -20.50 12.81 7.58
N ARG A 71 -19.58 12.75 6.60
CA ARG A 71 -18.85 11.52 6.25
C ARG A 71 -17.74 11.26 7.25
N ARG A 72 -17.72 10.05 7.82
CA ARG A 72 -16.71 9.56 8.75
C ARG A 72 -16.15 8.24 8.24
N SER A 73 -15.00 7.84 8.79
CA SER A 73 -14.39 6.53 8.53
C SER A 73 -13.83 5.93 9.81
N PHE A 74 -13.81 4.60 9.88
CA PHE A 74 -13.10 3.86 10.91
C PHE A 74 -12.34 2.69 10.30
N ALA A 75 -11.19 2.36 10.86
CA ALA A 75 -10.36 1.24 10.41
C ALA A 75 -11.00 -0.11 10.78
N LEU A 76 -10.93 -1.08 9.86
CA LEU A 76 -11.43 -2.43 10.03
C LEU A 76 -10.43 -3.33 10.77
N LEU A 77 -9.12 -3.09 10.58
CA LEU A 77 -8.06 -3.76 11.32
C LEU A 77 -7.59 -2.85 12.46
N ARG A 78 -7.87 -3.25 13.70
CA ARG A 78 -7.66 -2.42 14.89
C ARG A 78 -6.79 -3.13 15.93
N PRO A 79 -5.98 -2.38 16.68
CA PRO A 79 -5.30 -2.91 17.85
C PRO A 79 -6.34 -3.39 18.88
N ILE A 80 -6.02 -4.46 19.59
CA ILE A 80 -6.87 -4.98 20.68
C ILE A 80 -6.64 -4.14 21.95
N VAL A 81 -5.38 -3.96 22.34
CA VAL A 81 -4.97 -3.22 23.54
C VAL A 81 -3.89 -2.19 23.20
N ASP A 82 -2.76 -2.66 22.68
CA ASP A 82 -1.62 -1.80 22.33
C ASP A 82 -1.82 -1.14 20.96
N THR A 83 -1.95 0.19 20.94
CA THR A 83 -2.11 0.97 19.72
C THR A 83 -0.89 0.92 18.81
N SER A 84 0.28 0.60 19.35
CA SER A 84 1.52 0.46 18.59
C SER A 84 1.55 -0.81 17.73
N ALA A 85 0.67 -1.78 17.98
CA ALA A 85 0.61 -3.05 17.25
C ALA A 85 0.41 -2.88 15.73
N GLN A 86 -0.13 -1.74 15.28
CA GLN A 86 -0.26 -1.42 13.85
C GLN A 86 1.07 -1.00 13.19
N ASN A 87 2.07 -0.55 13.95
CA ASN A 87 3.33 -0.02 13.42
C ASN A 87 4.11 -1.08 12.65
N LYS A 88 4.15 -2.31 13.16
CA LYS A 88 4.80 -3.44 12.46
C LYS A 88 4.26 -3.64 11.04
N LEU A 89 2.93 -3.51 10.86
CA LEU A 89 2.33 -3.60 9.53
C LEU A 89 2.68 -2.39 8.65
N ARG A 90 2.76 -1.18 9.22
CA ARG A 90 3.21 0.00 8.47
C ARG A 90 4.64 -0.19 7.97
N GLU A 91 5.54 -0.63 8.84
CA GLU A 91 6.95 -0.86 8.51
C GLU A 91 7.10 -1.92 7.42
N ILE A 92 6.39 -3.05 7.52
CA ILE A 92 6.43 -4.11 6.50
C ILE A 92 5.90 -3.62 5.15
N ILE A 93 4.81 -2.85 5.14
CA ILE A 93 4.23 -2.29 3.90
C ILE A 93 5.17 -1.25 3.27
N LEU A 94 5.73 -0.33 4.08
CA LEU A 94 6.64 0.70 3.58
C LEU A 94 7.96 0.13 3.09
N GLY A 95 8.49 -0.90 3.78
CA GLY A 95 9.66 -1.63 3.30
C GLY A 95 9.41 -2.30 1.94
N ALA A 96 8.27 -2.97 1.78
CA ALA A 96 7.89 -3.56 0.50
C ALA A 96 7.68 -2.52 -0.61
N TYR A 97 7.19 -1.31 -0.26
CA TYR A 97 7.07 -0.21 -1.21
C TYR A 97 8.43 0.33 -1.65
N GLN A 98 9.39 0.48 -0.73
CA GLN A 98 10.75 0.89 -1.08
C GLN A 98 11.42 -0.12 -2.02
N GLU A 99 11.33 -1.43 -1.69
CA GLU A 99 11.85 -2.49 -2.55
C GLU A 99 11.21 -2.48 -3.95
N PHE A 100 9.92 -2.13 -4.03
CA PHE A 100 9.19 -2.00 -5.29
C PHE A 100 9.69 -0.79 -6.10
N GLU A 101 9.87 0.38 -5.49
CA GLU A 101 10.41 1.57 -6.15
C GLU A 101 11.83 1.32 -6.68
N ASP A 102 12.68 0.65 -5.91
CA ASP A 102 14.06 0.34 -6.30
C ASP A 102 14.14 -0.61 -7.52
N GLN A 103 13.13 -1.47 -7.69
CA GLN A 103 13.06 -2.43 -8.79
C GLN A 103 12.45 -1.86 -10.06
N GLN A 104 11.72 -0.74 -9.96
CA GLN A 104 11.10 -0.13 -11.12
C GLN A 104 12.01 0.98 -11.69
N PRO A 105 12.18 1.04 -13.02
CA PRO A 105 12.92 2.16 -13.60
C PRO A 105 12.18 3.48 -13.30
N PRO A 106 12.89 4.61 -13.24
CA PRO A 106 12.29 5.91 -12.91
C PRO A 106 11.14 6.24 -13.86
N ALA A 107 10.13 6.97 -13.38
CA ALA A 107 8.89 7.27 -14.12
C ALA A 107 9.12 7.75 -15.57
N VAL A 108 10.16 8.54 -15.80
CA VAL A 108 10.56 9.05 -17.13
C VAL A 108 10.86 7.92 -18.13
N ALA A 109 11.41 6.80 -17.67
CA ALA A 109 11.69 5.64 -18.51
C ALA A 109 10.44 4.78 -18.80
N ARG A 110 9.39 4.91 -17.98
CA ARG A 110 8.12 4.19 -18.16
C ARG A 110 7.25 4.85 -19.21
N ASP A 111 7.15 6.17 -19.17
CA ASP A 111 6.41 6.94 -20.18
C ASP A 111 7.02 6.75 -21.58
N ALA A 112 8.36 6.78 -21.67
CA ALA A 112 9.07 6.50 -22.92
C ALA A 112 8.84 5.06 -23.45
N ALA A 113 8.69 4.07 -22.56
CA ALA A 113 8.40 2.69 -22.96
C ALA A 113 6.94 2.52 -23.43
N ALA A 114 5.99 3.22 -22.81
CA ALA A 114 4.58 3.21 -23.20
C ALA A 114 4.36 3.86 -24.57
N GLU A 115 5.02 4.99 -24.85
CA GLU A 115 4.97 5.65 -26.17
C GLU A 115 5.61 4.80 -27.28
N SER A 116 6.71 4.07 -26.98
CA SER A 116 7.40 3.21 -27.96
C SER A 116 6.63 1.96 -28.42
N LEU A 117 5.53 1.62 -27.75
CA LEU A 117 4.65 0.51 -28.08
C LEU A 117 3.48 0.95 -28.99
N ASP A 118 3.10 2.23 -28.96
CA ASP A 118 2.01 2.79 -29.75
C ASP A 118 2.46 3.14 -31.19
N ASP A 119 3.73 3.49 -31.38
CA ASP A 119 4.34 3.81 -32.69
C ASP A 119 4.60 2.58 -33.61
N ARG A 120 4.18 1.37 -33.19
CA ARG A 120 4.33 0.13 -33.98
C ARG A 120 3.02 -0.41 -34.57
N GLN A 121 1.95 0.38 -34.57
CA GLN A 121 0.67 0.04 -35.21
C GLN A 121 0.38 0.88 -36.45
#